data_AF-A0A8U0TFC8-F1
#
_entry.id   AF-A0A8U0TFC8-F1
#
_cell.length_a   1.000
_cell.length_b   1.000
_cell.length_c   1.000
_cell.angle_alpha   90.00
_cell.angle_beta   90.00
_cell.angle_gamma   90.00
#
_symmetry.space_group_name_H-M   'P 1'
#
loop_
_entity.id
_entity.type
_entity.pdbx_description
1 polymer ?
#
loop_
_entity_poly.entity_id
_entity_poly.type
_entity_poly.pdbx_seq_one_letter_code
_entity_poly.pdbx_strand_id
1 'polypeptide(L)'
;MLCLLFFLVTAVRAELCQPDAENAFKVRLSIRTALGDKAYAWDTNEEYLFKAMVAFSMRKVPNRETTEISHVLLCNVTQRVSFWFVVTDPSKNHTLPAVEIQSAIRMNRNRINNAFFLNDQTLEFLKIPSTLAPPTDPSMPIWIIIFSVIFCIVIVAVMLLILSGIRQRRRDDFAGVTARYTGNNDLGGIKRVNAVVCLEWCLAHGERSEEQRTIRSG
;
A
#
# COMPACT_ATOMS: atom_id res chain seq x y z
N MET A 1 -58.38 5.35 5.30
CA MET A 1 -57.75 5.83 4.05
C MET A 1 -56.23 6.08 4.17
N LEU A 2 -55.66 6.25 5.37
CA LEU A 2 -54.21 6.47 5.57
C LEU A 2 -53.32 5.24 5.27
N CYS A 3 -53.82 4.02 5.51
CA CYS A 3 -53.06 2.78 5.25
C CYS A 3 -52.74 2.56 3.76
N LEU A 4 -53.67 2.88 2.85
CA LEU A 4 -53.47 2.70 1.41
C LEU A 4 -52.34 3.60 0.85
N LEU A 5 -52.13 4.78 1.44
CA LEU A 5 -51.04 5.70 1.06
C LEU A 5 -49.66 5.17 1.49
N PHE A 6 -49.56 4.52 2.66
CA PHE A 6 -48.30 3.91 3.11
C PHE A 6 -47.89 2.69 2.25
N PHE A 7 -48.85 1.90 1.77
CA PHE A 7 -48.56 0.80 0.84
C PHE A 7 -48.14 1.29 -0.55
N LEU A 8 -48.66 2.42 -1.04
CA LEU A 8 -48.22 2.99 -2.32
C LEU A 8 -46.79 3.54 -2.26
N VAL A 9 -46.40 4.23 -1.18
CA VAL A 9 -45.05 4.80 -1.04
C VAL A 9 -43.98 3.71 -0.97
N THR A 10 -44.28 2.58 -0.31
CA THR A 10 -43.37 1.43 -0.25
C THR A 10 -43.24 0.72 -1.60
N ALA A 11 -44.32 0.62 -2.38
CA ALA A 11 -44.30 0.04 -3.72
C ALA A 11 -43.47 0.88 -4.73
N VAL A 12 -43.61 2.21 -4.72
CA VAL A 12 -42.83 3.10 -5.62
C VAL A 12 -41.33 3.04 -5.30
N ARG A 13 -40.96 2.90 -4.02
CA ARG A 13 -39.57 2.67 -3.60
C ARG A 13 -39.03 1.30 -4.02
N ALA A 14 -39.88 0.28 -4.07
CA ALA A 14 -39.49 -1.07 -4.46
C ALA A 14 -39.23 -1.20 -5.97
N GLU A 15 -40.02 -0.50 -6.80
CA GLU A 15 -39.82 -0.45 -8.27
C GLU A 15 -38.51 0.24 -8.66
N LEU A 16 -38.14 1.33 -7.96
CA LEU A 16 -36.93 2.09 -8.26
C LEU A 16 -35.63 1.38 -7.85
N CYS A 17 -35.75 0.33 -7.06
CA CYS A 17 -34.65 -0.37 -6.42
C CYS A 17 -34.58 -1.85 -6.82
N GLN A 18 -34.72 -2.10 -8.12
CA GLN A 18 -34.37 -3.41 -8.65
C GLN A 18 -32.85 -3.63 -8.61
N PRO A 19 -32.38 -4.81 -8.14
CA PRO A 19 -30.98 -5.18 -8.28
C PRO A 19 -30.61 -5.15 -9.77
N ASP A 20 -29.42 -4.66 -10.08
CA ASP A 20 -28.91 -4.51 -11.45
C ASP A 20 -29.67 -3.52 -12.36
N ALA A 21 -30.54 -2.66 -11.82
CA ALA A 21 -31.11 -1.56 -12.60
C ALA A 21 -30.02 -0.65 -13.21
N GLU A 22 -30.33 -0.01 -14.35
CA GLU A 22 -29.36 0.75 -15.15
C GLU A 22 -28.61 1.80 -14.31
N ASN A 23 -29.35 2.57 -13.50
CA ASN A 23 -28.83 3.62 -12.62
C ASN A 23 -28.58 3.17 -11.17
N ALA A 24 -28.60 1.85 -10.91
CA ALA A 24 -28.24 1.30 -9.61
C ALA A 24 -26.75 0.96 -9.54
N PHE A 25 -26.15 1.25 -8.40
CA PHE A 25 -24.73 1.05 -8.14
C PHE A 25 -24.53 0.07 -6.99
N LYS A 26 -23.79 -1.01 -7.23
CA LYS A 26 -23.44 -1.98 -6.20
C LYS A 26 -22.16 -1.57 -5.49
N VAL A 27 -22.25 -1.56 -4.17
CA VAL A 27 -21.16 -1.24 -3.23
C VAL A 27 -20.76 -2.52 -2.50
N ARG A 28 -19.46 -2.73 -2.35
CA ARG A 28 -18.90 -3.81 -1.54
C ARG A 28 -17.96 -3.20 -0.50
N LEU A 29 -18.20 -3.54 0.77
CA LEU A 29 -17.43 -3.04 1.90
C LEU A 29 -16.72 -4.22 2.58
N SER A 30 -15.40 -4.13 2.67
CA SER A 30 -14.53 -5.12 3.32
C SER A 30 -14.01 -4.57 4.65
N ILE A 31 -14.93 -4.27 5.58
CA ILE A 31 -14.64 -3.59 6.86
C ILE A 31 -13.65 -4.40 7.72
N ARG A 32 -13.90 -5.71 7.85
CA ARG A 32 -13.00 -6.61 8.61
C ARG A 32 -11.60 -6.69 8.02
N THR A 33 -11.48 -6.67 6.69
CA THR A 33 -10.18 -6.68 6.01
C THR A 33 -9.41 -5.37 6.25
N ALA A 34 -10.12 -4.24 6.33
CA ALA A 34 -9.49 -2.92 6.54
C ALA A 34 -9.07 -2.68 8.00
N LEU A 35 -9.92 -3.07 8.95
CA LEU A 35 -9.81 -2.63 10.36
C LEU A 35 -9.45 -3.77 11.33
N GLY A 36 -9.45 -5.02 10.87
CA GLY A 36 -9.16 -6.19 11.71
C GLY A 36 -10.07 -6.24 12.95
N ASP A 37 -9.45 -6.27 14.13
CA ASP A 37 -10.14 -6.37 15.42
C ASP A 37 -10.87 -5.09 15.83
N LYS A 38 -10.62 -3.96 15.15
CA LYS A 38 -11.30 -2.67 15.38
C LYS A 38 -12.48 -2.45 14.42
N ALA A 39 -12.93 -3.50 13.74
CA ALA A 39 -14.03 -3.41 12.78
C ALA A 39 -15.35 -3.05 13.49
N TYR A 40 -15.99 -1.96 13.05
CA TYR A 40 -17.34 -1.61 13.48
C TYR A 40 -18.39 -2.49 12.80
N ALA A 41 -19.57 -2.56 13.41
CA ALA A 41 -20.73 -3.25 12.85
C ALA A 41 -21.42 -2.33 11.84
N TRP A 42 -21.84 -2.88 10.70
CA TRP A 42 -22.65 -2.11 9.76
C TRP A 42 -24.11 -2.08 10.23
N ASP A 43 -24.49 -0.99 10.89
CA ASP A 43 -25.82 -0.78 11.47
C ASP A 43 -26.59 0.35 10.75
N THR A 44 -27.73 0.74 11.30
CA THR A 44 -28.58 1.82 10.75
C THR A 44 -27.92 3.20 10.79
N ASN A 45 -27.01 3.45 11.74
CA ASN A 45 -26.28 4.71 11.84
C ASN A 45 -25.25 4.81 10.71
N GLU A 46 -24.61 3.69 10.39
CA GLU A 46 -23.58 3.59 9.38
C GLU A 46 -24.20 3.71 7.98
N GLU A 47 -25.38 3.09 7.80
CA GLU A 47 -26.21 3.31 6.62
C GLU A 47 -26.65 4.78 6.46
N TYR A 48 -27.04 5.43 7.55
CA TYR A 48 -27.41 6.85 7.52
C TYR A 48 -26.22 7.74 7.16
N LEU A 49 -25.05 7.48 7.75
CA LEU A 49 -23.81 8.17 7.43
C LEU A 49 -23.46 7.99 5.95
N PHE A 50 -23.63 6.78 5.41
CA PHE A 50 -23.39 6.52 4.00
C PHE A 50 -24.34 7.31 3.10
N LYS A 51 -25.64 7.32 3.40
CA LYS A 51 -26.63 8.13 2.66
C LYS A 51 -26.25 9.62 2.71
N ALA A 52 -25.83 10.11 3.87
CA ALA A 52 -25.40 11.49 4.05
C ALA A 52 -24.17 11.83 3.21
N MET A 53 -23.17 10.94 3.16
CA MET A 53 -21.96 11.14 2.35
C MET A 53 -22.24 11.10 0.84
N VAL A 54 -23.15 10.22 0.39
CA VAL A 54 -23.61 10.19 -1.01
C VAL A 54 -24.38 11.46 -1.35
N ALA A 55 -25.36 11.86 -0.53
CA ALA A 55 -26.13 13.08 -0.73
C ALA A 55 -25.21 14.32 -0.75
N PHE A 56 -24.25 14.38 0.17
CA PHE A 56 -23.23 15.42 0.21
C PHE A 56 -22.42 15.48 -1.10
N SER A 57 -22.01 14.32 -1.62
CA SER A 57 -21.26 14.22 -2.86
C SER A 57 -22.08 14.70 -4.06
N MET A 58 -23.38 14.39 -4.08
CA MET A 58 -24.31 14.83 -5.11
C MET A 58 -24.53 16.35 -5.10
N ARG A 59 -24.53 17.00 -3.93
CA ARG A 59 -24.65 18.47 -3.84
C ARG A 59 -23.50 19.24 -4.48
N LYS A 60 -22.36 18.57 -4.72
CA LYS A 60 -21.23 19.16 -5.45
C LYS A 60 -21.40 19.11 -6.96
N VAL A 61 -22.39 18.37 -7.47
CA VAL A 61 -22.72 18.33 -8.89
C VAL A 61 -23.55 19.58 -9.26
N PRO A 62 -23.26 20.25 -10.39
CA PRO A 62 -24.07 21.37 -10.85
C PRO A 62 -25.55 21.00 -10.96
N ASN A 63 -26.45 21.92 -10.55
CA ASN A 63 -27.91 21.73 -10.56
C ASN A 63 -28.46 20.67 -9.58
N ARG A 64 -27.66 20.18 -8.61
CA ARG A 64 -28.05 19.14 -7.64
C ARG A 64 -27.91 19.55 -6.17
N GLU A 65 -27.84 20.85 -5.89
CA GLU A 65 -27.59 21.44 -4.57
C GLU A 65 -28.62 21.05 -3.50
N THR A 66 -29.84 20.74 -3.92
CA THR A 66 -30.97 20.38 -3.06
C THR A 66 -31.08 18.88 -2.77
N THR A 67 -30.10 18.07 -3.18
CA THR A 67 -30.14 16.62 -2.92
C THR A 67 -30.07 16.35 -1.42
N GLU A 68 -31.17 15.84 -0.86
CA GLU A 68 -31.31 15.38 0.52
C GLU A 68 -30.98 13.89 0.69
N ILE A 69 -30.81 13.49 1.94
CA ILE A 69 -30.52 12.11 2.36
C ILE A 69 -31.69 11.16 1.99
N SER A 70 -32.92 11.67 2.01
CA SER A 70 -34.15 10.93 1.67
C SER A 70 -34.18 10.42 0.22
N HIS A 71 -33.45 11.08 -0.67
CA HIS A 71 -33.30 10.75 -2.09
C HIS A 71 -32.22 9.69 -2.36
N VAL A 72 -31.47 9.28 -1.34
CA VAL A 72 -30.51 8.17 -1.44
C VAL A 72 -31.15 6.92 -0.86
N LEU A 73 -31.40 5.95 -1.73
CA LEU A 73 -32.03 4.68 -1.38
C LEU A 73 -30.96 3.60 -1.30
N LEU A 74 -31.00 2.79 -0.24
CA LEU A 74 -30.18 1.58 -0.08
C LEU A 74 -31.08 0.37 -0.17
N CYS A 75 -30.64 -0.63 -0.93
CA CYS A 75 -31.44 -1.76 -1.36
C CYS A 75 -30.61 -3.05 -1.33
N ASN A 76 -31.25 -4.15 -0.93
CA ASN A 76 -30.62 -5.47 -0.81
C ASN A 76 -29.33 -5.46 0.04
N VAL A 77 -29.44 -4.98 1.28
CA VAL A 77 -28.32 -4.96 2.24
C VAL A 77 -28.08 -6.38 2.76
N THR A 78 -26.89 -6.89 2.49
CA THR A 78 -26.44 -8.23 2.90
C THR A 78 -25.57 -8.19 4.16
N GLN A 79 -25.46 -9.33 4.84
CA GLN A 79 -24.63 -9.46 6.06
C GLN A 79 -23.12 -9.27 5.82
N ARG A 80 -22.62 -9.60 4.62
CA ARG A 80 -21.21 -9.32 4.22
C ARG A 80 -21.01 -7.84 3.83
N VAL A 81 -21.98 -6.98 4.11
CA VAL A 81 -21.99 -5.55 3.80
C VAL A 81 -21.77 -5.30 2.30
N SER A 82 -22.70 -5.83 1.53
CA SER A 82 -22.91 -5.45 0.13
C SER A 82 -24.35 -5.01 -0.06
N PHE A 83 -24.52 -3.93 -0.81
CA PHE A 83 -25.84 -3.35 -1.09
C PHE A 83 -25.81 -2.60 -2.41
N TRP A 84 -27.00 -2.34 -2.93
CA TRP A 84 -27.24 -1.45 -4.04
C TRP A 84 -27.67 -0.10 -3.52
N PHE A 85 -27.21 0.98 -4.15
CA PHE A 85 -27.76 2.30 -3.91
C PHE A 85 -28.21 2.95 -5.21
N VAL A 86 -29.25 3.78 -5.07
CA VAL A 86 -29.86 4.57 -6.14
C VAL A 86 -30.05 5.98 -5.62
N VAL A 87 -29.83 6.98 -6.49
CA VAL A 87 -30.10 8.38 -6.19
C VAL A 87 -31.26 8.85 -7.06
N THR A 88 -32.27 9.45 -6.43
CA THR A 88 -33.45 10.00 -7.11
C THR A 88 -33.34 11.51 -7.28
N ASP A 89 -33.96 12.05 -8.32
CA ASP A 89 -34.06 13.50 -8.49
C ASP A 89 -35.04 14.11 -7.45
N PRO A 90 -34.67 15.22 -6.77
CA PRO A 90 -35.59 15.93 -5.87
C PRO A 90 -36.86 16.46 -6.56
N SER A 91 -36.78 16.77 -7.86
CA SER A 91 -37.87 17.42 -8.61
C SER A 91 -38.77 16.45 -9.35
N LYS A 92 -38.35 15.19 -9.53
CA LYS A 92 -39.05 14.20 -10.38
C LYS A 92 -38.77 12.80 -9.84
N ASN A 93 -39.77 11.91 -9.83
CA ASN A 93 -39.65 10.51 -9.38
C ASN A 93 -38.86 9.60 -10.35
N HIS A 94 -37.72 10.06 -10.86
CA HIS A 94 -36.82 9.28 -11.72
C HIS A 94 -35.43 9.17 -11.08
N THR A 95 -34.72 8.13 -11.48
CA THR A 95 -33.32 7.92 -11.08
C THR A 95 -32.41 8.89 -11.79
N LEU A 96 -31.40 9.40 -11.09
CA LEU A 96 -30.37 10.24 -11.69
C LEU A 96 -29.50 9.43 -12.67
N PRO A 97 -29.01 10.07 -13.74
CA PRO A 97 -28.18 9.39 -14.71
C PRO A 97 -26.87 8.93 -14.07
N ALA A 98 -26.44 7.73 -14.45
CA ALA A 98 -25.24 7.10 -13.91
C ALA A 98 -23.99 8.00 -13.99
N VAL A 99 -23.81 8.77 -15.07
CA VAL A 99 -22.63 9.62 -15.30
C VAL A 99 -22.49 10.70 -14.22
N GLU A 100 -23.59 11.34 -13.83
CA GLU A 100 -23.59 12.35 -12.76
C GLU A 100 -23.18 11.73 -11.43
N ILE A 101 -23.78 10.59 -11.08
CA ILE A 101 -23.48 9.87 -9.83
C ILE A 101 -22.01 9.41 -9.80
N GLN A 102 -21.53 8.81 -10.89
CA GLN A 102 -20.15 8.33 -10.99
C GLN A 102 -19.16 9.48 -10.79
N SER A 103 -19.39 10.62 -11.46
CA SER A 103 -18.51 11.80 -11.32
C SER A 103 -18.54 12.37 -9.90
N ALA A 104 -19.72 12.47 -9.27
CA ALA A 104 -19.91 12.97 -7.91
C ALA A 104 -19.13 12.14 -6.88
N ILE A 105 -19.28 10.82 -6.96
CA ILE A 105 -18.61 9.87 -6.08
C ILE A 105 -17.10 9.87 -6.35
N ARG A 106 -16.69 9.92 -7.63
CA ARG A 106 -15.28 9.97 -8.01
C ARG A 106 -14.58 11.20 -7.42
N MET A 107 -15.19 12.38 -7.49
CA MET A 107 -14.62 13.62 -6.94
C MET A 107 -14.50 13.61 -5.42
N ASN A 108 -15.41 12.94 -4.71
CA ASN A 108 -15.44 12.90 -3.25
C ASN A 108 -14.92 11.58 -2.67
N ARG A 109 -14.35 10.68 -3.49
CA ARG A 109 -13.97 9.32 -3.10
C ARG A 109 -13.04 9.30 -1.88
N ASN A 110 -12.01 10.14 -1.87
CA ASN A 110 -11.08 10.27 -0.74
C ASN A 110 -11.81 10.64 0.57
N ARG A 111 -12.80 11.55 0.51
CA ARG A 111 -13.55 11.97 1.70
C ARG A 111 -14.49 10.87 2.20
N ILE A 112 -15.13 10.14 1.28
CA ILE A 112 -15.98 8.99 1.62
C ILE A 112 -15.14 7.91 2.30
N ASN A 113 -14.04 7.52 1.67
CA ASN A 113 -13.08 6.55 2.19
C ASN A 113 -12.61 6.90 3.60
N ASN A 114 -12.15 8.13 3.80
CA ASN A 114 -11.67 8.61 5.11
C ASN A 114 -12.79 8.64 6.17
N ALA A 115 -14.04 8.95 5.80
CA ALA A 115 -15.16 8.94 6.74
C ALA A 115 -15.46 7.54 7.29
N PHE A 116 -15.18 6.49 6.52
CA PHE A 116 -15.39 5.09 6.92
C PHE A 116 -14.10 4.38 7.37
N PHE A 117 -12.96 5.07 7.34
CA PHE A 117 -11.62 4.49 7.53
C PHE A 117 -11.35 3.30 6.58
N LEU A 118 -11.85 3.40 5.34
CA LEU A 118 -11.70 2.41 4.30
C LEU A 118 -10.88 2.97 3.14
N ASN A 119 -10.19 2.10 2.41
CA ASN A 119 -9.42 2.45 1.22
C ASN A 119 -10.17 2.05 -0.06
N ASP A 120 -9.66 2.49 -1.22
CA ASP A 120 -10.21 2.20 -2.56
C ASP A 120 -10.37 0.69 -2.86
N GLN A 121 -9.58 -0.17 -2.21
CA GLN A 121 -9.64 -1.62 -2.35
C GLN A 121 -10.68 -2.27 -1.42
N THR A 122 -10.98 -1.63 -0.29
CA THR A 122 -11.91 -2.17 0.72
C THR A 122 -13.31 -1.59 0.57
N LEU A 123 -13.44 -0.44 -0.10
CA LEU A 123 -14.70 0.18 -0.47
C LEU A 123 -14.76 0.24 -2.01
N GLU A 124 -15.39 -0.77 -2.58
CA GLU A 124 -15.48 -0.95 -4.02
C GLU A 124 -16.86 -0.51 -4.54
N PHE A 125 -16.84 0.22 -5.65
CA PHE A 125 -18.03 0.57 -6.42
C PHE A 125 -17.93 -0.13 -7.78
N LEU A 126 -18.75 -1.15 -8.04
CA LEU A 126 -18.53 -2.03 -9.20
C LEU A 126 -18.62 -1.33 -10.57
N LYS A 127 -19.36 -0.21 -10.67
CA LYS A 127 -19.48 0.59 -11.91
C LYS A 127 -18.61 1.86 -11.90
N ILE A 128 -17.84 2.13 -10.85
CA ILE A 128 -16.99 3.34 -10.73
C ILE A 128 -15.53 2.88 -10.60
N PRO A 129 -14.68 3.09 -11.62
CA PRO A 129 -13.28 2.68 -11.54
C PRO A 129 -12.53 3.43 -10.44
N SER A 130 -11.56 2.75 -9.82
CA SER A 130 -10.79 3.34 -8.73
C SER A 130 -10.02 4.58 -9.18
N THR A 131 -10.00 5.60 -8.31
CA THR A 131 -9.32 6.87 -8.52
C THR A 131 -7.81 6.79 -8.31
N LEU A 132 -7.35 5.82 -7.52
CA LEU A 132 -5.94 5.56 -7.32
C LEU A 132 -5.42 4.62 -8.41
N ALA A 133 -4.26 4.96 -8.97
CA ALA A 133 -3.47 4.00 -9.73
C ALA A 133 -3.26 2.74 -8.85
N PRO A 134 -3.26 1.53 -9.45
CA PRO A 134 -3.01 0.30 -8.70
C PRO A 134 -1.75 0.47 -7.84
N PRO A 135 -1.71 -0.09 -6.62
CA PRO A 135 -0.56 0.02 -5.73
C PRO A 135 0.71 -0.26 -6.54
N THR A 136 1.68 0.66 -6.51
CA THR A 136 2.94 0.47 -7.19
C THR A 136 3.56 -0.81 -6.65
N ASP A 137 3.55 -1.87 -7.45
CA ASP A 137 4.27 -3.09 -7.10
C ASP A 137 5.71 -2.69 -6.81
N PRO A 138 6.32 -3.20 -5.72
CA PRO A 138 7.70 -2.87 -5.41
C PRO A 138 8.55 -3.19 -6.64
N SER A 139 9.19 -2.15 -7.19
CA SER A 139 9.94 -2.20 -8.47
C SER A 139 11.02 -3.29 -8.48
N MET A 140 11.41 -3.81 -7.31
CA MET A 140 12.19 -5.04 -7.20
C MET A 140 11.62 -5.99 -6.13
N PRO A 141 11.49 -7.30 -6.44
CA PRO A 141 11.16 -8.33 -5.47
C PRO A 141 12.13 -8.35 -4.28
N ILE A 142 11.59 -8.36 -3.06
CA ILE A 142 12.35 -8.36 -1.79
C ILE A 142 13.40 -9.49 -1.75
N TRP A 143 13.11 -10.62 -2.36
CA TRP A 143 14.01 -11.78 -2.43
C TRP A 143 15.34 -11.48 -3.16
N ILE A 144 15.36 -10.57 -4.14
CA ILE A 144 16.59 -10.20 -4.86
C ILE A 144 17.55 -9.45 -3.93
N ILE A 145 17.02 -8.62 -3.02
CA ILE A 145 17.81 -7.90 -2.02
C ILE A 145 18.48 -8.90 -1.07
N ILE A 146 17.72 -9.89 -0.59
CA ILE A 146 18.23 -10.93 0.31
C ILE A 146 19.29 -11.78 -0.38
N PHE A 147 19.06 -12.18 -1.63
CA PHE A 147 20.02 -12.96 -2.42
C PHE A 147 21.34 -12.21 -2.63
N SER A 148 21.27 -10.92 -2.95
CA SER A 148 22.45 -10.07 -3.16
C SER A 148 23.31 -9.95 -1.91
N VAL A 149 22.70 -9.71 -0.74
CA VAL A 149 23.43 -9.60 0.54
C VAL A 149 24.14 -10.91 0.87
N ILE A 150 23.45 -12.04 0.75
CA ILE A 150 24.03 -13.36 1.02
C ILE A 150 25.19 -13.64 0.06
N PHE A 151 25.01 -13.38 -1.23
CA PHE A 151 26.05 -13.58 -2.23
C PHE A 151 27.29 -12.73 -1.97
N CYS A 152 27.12 -11.48 -1.54
CA CYS A 152 28.21 -10.59 -1.18
C CYS A 152 29.01 -11.13 0.03
N ILE A 153 28.33 -11.60 1.07
CA ILE A 153 28.97 -12.19 2.26
C ILE A 153 29.78 -13.45 1.89
N VAL A 154 29.20 -14.32 1.05
CA VAL A 154 29.87 -15.54 0.59
C VAL A 154 31.13 -15.21 -0.22
N ILE A 155 31.08 -14.24 -1.12
CA ILE A 155 32.25 -13.80 -1.89
C ILE A 155 33.35 -13.28 -0.96
N VAL A 156 33.01 -12.42 0.00
CA VAL A 156 33.99 -11.87 0.95
C VAL A 156 34.63 -12.99 1.77
N ALA A 157 33.83 -13.95 2.26
CA ALA A 157 34.34 -15.09 3.00
C ALA A 157 35.32 -15.94 2.17
N VAL A 158 34.97 -16.24 0.91
CA VAL A 158 35.84 -16.99 -0.01
C VAL A 158 37.13 -16.23 -0.29
N MET A 159 37.06 -14.92 -0.55
CA MET A 159 38.25 -14.09 -0.79
C MET A 159 39.17 -14.05 0.42
N LEU A 160 38.63 -13.92 1.63
CA LEU A 160 39.41 -13.96 2.87
C LEU A 160 40.06 -15.33 3.11
N LEU A 161 39.36 -16.43 2.80
CA LEU A 161 39.92 -17.78 2.88
C LEU A 161 41.09 -17.98 1.91
N ILE A 162 40.95 -17.53 0.65
CA ILE A 162 42.02 -17.61 -0.35
C ILE A 162 43.24 -16.79 0.08
N LEU A 163 43.03 -15.54 0.50
CA LEU A 163 44.11 -14.66 0.97
C LEU A 163 44.81 -15.24 2.20
N SER A 164 44.05 -15.84 3.12
CA SER A 164 44.60 -16.49 4.31
C SER A 164 45.40 -17.73 3.96
N GLY A 165 44.91 -18.59 3.04
CA GLY A 165 45.64 -19.75 2.55
C GLY A 165 46.97 -19.39 1.88
N ILE A 166 47.00 -18.33 1.07
CA ILE A 166 48.24 -17.84 0.44
C ILE A 166 49.21 -17.26 1.50
N ARG A 167 48.69 -16.47 2.45
CA ARG A 167 49.50 -15.90 3.54
C ARG A 167 50.06 -16.99 4.46
N GLN A 168 49.30 -18.04 4.76
CA GLN A 168 49.73 -19.18 5.57
C GLN A 168 50.90 -19.88 4.88
N ARG A 169 50.76 -20.22 3.59
CA ARG A 169 51.83 -20.90 2.83
C ARG A 169 53.11 -20.07 2.73
N ARG A 170 52.99 -18.75 2.57
CA ARG A 170 54.14 -17.82 2.60
C ARG A 170 54.81 -17.75 3.98
N ARG A 171 54.06 -17.93 5.07
CA ARG A 171 54.60 -18.00 6.44
C ARG A 171 55.26 -19.34 6.73
N ASP A 172 54.74 -20.43 6.17
CA ASP A 172 55.33 -21.78 6.31
C ASP A 172 56.64 -21.90 5.50
N ASP A 173 56.72 -21.33 4.29
CA ASP A 173 57.97 -21.24 3.52
C ASP A 173 59.03 -20.38 4.22
N PHE A 174 58.63 -19.24 4.80
CA PHE A 174 59.55 -18.40 5.58
C PHE A 174 59.98 -19.10 6.88
N ALA A 175 59.08 -19.81 7.58
CA ALA A 175 59.41 -20.60 8.76
C ALA A 175 60.33 -21.78 8.43
N GLY A 176 60.15 -22.46 7.29
CA GLY A 176 61.01 -23.53 6.82
C GLY A 176 62.41 -23.06 6.37
N VAL A 177 62.51 -21.87 5.78
CA VAL A 177 63.79 -21.22 5.50
C VAL A 177 64.46 -20.73 6.79
N THR A 178 63.70 -20.13 7.72
CA THR A 178 64.24 -19.69 9.02
C THR A 178 64.73 -20.87 9.85
N ALA A 179 64.01 -22.01 9.85
CA ALA A 179 64.43 -23.24 10.53
C ALA A 179 65.72 -23.85 9.96
N ARG A 180 66.03 -23.62 8.67
CA ARG A 180 67.30 -24.03 8.07
C ARG A 180 68.46 -23.08 8.41
N TYR A 181 68.16 -21.85 8.82
CA TYR A 181 69.15 -20.85 9.26
C TYR A 181 69.33 -20.81 10.80
N THR A 182 68.34 -21.21 11.59
CA THR A 182 68.42 -21.30 13.06
C THR A 182 69.04 -22.62 13.56
N GLY A 183 69.95 -23.20 12.77
CA GLY A 183 71.02 -24.05 13.31
C GLY A 183 72.18 -23.24 13.89
N ASN A 184 72.12 -21.90 13.78
CA ASN A 184 73.11 -21.02 14.37
C ASN A 184 72.44 -19.70 14.81
N ASN A 185 72.39 -19.51 16.13
CA ASN A 185 72.07 -18.28 16.86
C ASN A 185 70.59 -17.95 17.11
N ASP A 186 70.23 -18.11 18.39
CA ASP A 186 69.26 -17.29 19.11
C ASP A 186 69.42 -15.80 18.81
N LEU A 187 68.30 -15.12 18.51
CA LEU A 187 67.91 -13.87 19.16
C LEU A 187 66.50 -13.47 18.72
N GLY A 188 65.71 -13.08 19.71
CA GLY A 188 64.27 -12.98 19.62
C GLY A 188 63.75 -11.76 18.89
N GLY A 189 62.49 -11.89 18.47
CA GLY A 189 61.48 -10.93 18.92
C GLY A 189 61.09 -9.81 17.95
N ILE A 190 59.80 -9.89 17.58
CA ILE A 190 58.87 -8.78 17.38
C ILE A 190 58.83 -8.18 15.98
N LYS A 191 57.81 -8.60 15.20
CA LYS A 191 56.97 -7.67 14.42
C LYS A 191 55.49 -8.05 14.57
N ARG A 192 54.79 -7.40 15.50
CA ARG A 192 53.33 -7.24 15.44
C ARG A 192 53.04 -6.22 14.34
N VAL A 193 52.42 -6.66 13.25
CA VAL A 193 51.74 -5.73 12.33
C VAL A 193 50.29 -5.66 12.79
N ASN A 194 49.94 -4.52 13.39
CA ASN A 194 48.61 -4.22 13.91
C ASN A 194 47.58 -4.18 12.76
N ALA A 195 46.53 -5.00 12.85
CA ALA A 195 45.40 -5.02 11.92
C ALA A 195 44.55 -3.73 11.95
N VAL A 196 44.79 -2.85 12.92
CA VAL A 196 44.08 -1.57 13.10
C VAL A 196 44.32 -0.60 11.94
N VAL A 197 45.50 -0.62 11.31
CA VAL A 197 45.84 0.32 10.23
C VAL A 197 45.09 0.04 8.92
N CYS A 198 44.60 -1.20 8.72
CA CYS A 198 43.92 -1.57 7.48
C CYS A 198 42.42 -1.17 7.50
N LEU A 199 41.82 -1.06 8.68
CA LEU A 199 40.43 -0.66 8.84
C LEU A 199 40.24 0.86 8.65
N GLU A 200 41.19 1.68 9.13
CA GLU A 200 41.18 3.13 8.91
C GLU A 200 41.36 3.51 7.42
N TRP A 201 42.16 2.74 6.67
CA TRP A 201 42.40 3.04 5.25
C TRP A 201 41.21 2.71 4.34
N CYS A 202 40.37 1.73 4.72
CA CYS A 202 39.15 1.41 3.95
C CYS A 202 38.02 2.42 4.21
N LEU A 203 37.89 2.95 5.44
CA LEU A 203 36.87 3.96 5.75
C LEU A 203 37.21 5.33 5.15
N ALA A 204 38.49 5.73 5.15
CA ALA A 204 38.91 7.02 4.61
C ALA A 204 38.85 7.13 3.06
N HIS A 205 38.75 6.00 2.33
CA HIS A 205 38.67 5.99 0.87
C HIS A 205 37.29 5.63 0.29
N GLY A 206 36.34 5.22 1.11
CA GLY A 206 34.94 5.03 0.69
C GLY A 206 34.16 6.35 0.51
N GLU A 207 34.48 7.38 1.29
CA GLU A 207 33.76 8.67 1.29
C GLU A 207 34.19 9.64 0.17
N ARG A 208 35.38 9.45 -0.44
CA ARG A 208 35.88 10.39 -1.46
C ARG A 208 35.30 10.15 -2.87
N SER A 209 34.52 9.08 -3.07
CA SER A 209 33.91 8.79 -4.38
C SER A 209 32.53 9.42 -4.59
N GLU A 210 31.88 9.96 -3.56
CA GLU A 210 30.60 10.67 -3.71
C GLU A 210 30.77 12.18 -3.92
N GLU A 211 31.82 12.82 -3.42
CA GLU A 211 31.97 14.28 -3.55
C GLU A 211 32.44 14.75 -4.94
N GLN A 212 33.03 13.87 -5.77
CA GLN A 212 33.45 14.24 -7.13
C GLN A 212 32.40 13.99 -8.24
N ARG A 213 31.27 13.33 -7.95
CA ARG A 213 30.20 13.16 -8.96
C ARG A 213 29.17 14.29 -8.94
N THR A 214 29.11 15.07 -7.86
CA THR A 214 28.16 16.18 -7.69
C THR A 214 28.64 17.51 -8.31
N ILE A 215 29.93 17.62 -8.71
CA ILE A 215 30.49 18.86 -9.30
C ILE A 215 30.49 18.86 -10.84
N ARG A 216 30.14 17.75 -11.51
CA ARG A 216 30.17 17.65 -12.99
C ARG A 216 28.79 17.57 -13.66
N SER A 217 27.71 17.91 -12.96
CA SER A 217 26.35 17.96 -13.53
C SER A 217 25.56 19.17 -13.04
N GLY A 218 26.18 20.35 -13.06
CA GLY A 218 25.55 21.66 -12.96
C GLY A 218 25.97 22.51 -14.15
#